data_AF-G9NBI4-F1
#
_entry.id   AF-G9NBI4-F1
#
_cell.length_a   1.000
_cell.length_b   1.000
_cell.length_c   1.000
_cell.angle_alpha   90.00
_cell.angle_beta   90.00
_cell.angle_gamma   90.00
#
_symmetry.space_group_name_H-M   'P 1'
#
loop_
_entity.id
_entity.type
_entity.pdbx_description
1 polymer ?
#
loop_
_entity_poly.entity_id
_entity_poly.type
_entity_poly.pdbx_seq_one_letter_code
_entity_poly.pdbx_strand_id
1 'polypeptide(L)'
;MSTASTENAVSNEESETRRPGGLNRTCEGCRQRKIKCVVSHRPDTDAHKCARCSKFRLDCVFPPPAIRRRRNKNDARIKALERKLQELQDAISETPPQLDLGNFYPDPLSSQYMNASWGPDSQQQPTSLGDSLPSMTLMSTGYPFLTSEDPVSSGLVSFEFAQELFSAFCEDMAPIYPLVLLPAHWTWQNARDTKPALFRAALSVASSNRNPECSKMLFRNAAKYVAEEVAIHGNKSLDLIQALLVLAAWYCPMDNFPKLMFSQYANMAATLALDLK
;
A
#
# COMPACT_ATOMS: atom_id res chain seq x y z
N MET A 1 -3.95 -68.67 -11.02
CA MET A 1 -4.25 -67.28 -10.62
C MET A 1 -3.17 -66.92 -9.61
N SER A 2 -2.05 -66.36 -10.07
CA SER A 2 -1.79 -64.90 -10.14
C SER A 2 -1.61 -64.34 -8.72
N THR A 3 -0.54 -63.66 -8.29
CA THR A 3 0.62 -62.98 -8.93
C THR A 3 1.57 -62.47 -7.81
N ALA A 4 2.87 -62.34 -8.13
CA ALA A 4 3.86 -61.31 -7.70
C ALA A 4 4.19 -61.16 -6.18
N SER A 5 5.43 -61.43 -5.73
CA SER A 5 6.66 -60.59 -5.83
C SER A 5 6.47 -59.19 -5.23
N THR A 6 7.15 -58.80 -4.14
CA THR A 6 8.36 -57.94 -4.13
C THR A 6 8.74 -57.66 -2.66
N GLU A 7 9.96 -57.91 -2.19
CA GLU A 7 11.21 -57.11 -2.22
C GLU A 7 11.53 -56.40 -0.90
N ASN A 8 12.82 -56.49 -0.56
CA ASN A 8 13.51 -55.88 0.57
C ASN A 8 13.34 -54.36 0.61
N ALA A 9 13.24 -53.81 1.83
CA ALA A 9 13.61 -52.42 2.08
C ALA A 9 14.29 -52.31 3.45
N VAL A 10 15.62 -52.23 3.38
CA VAL A 10 16.53 -51.82 4.43
C VAL A 10 16.11 -50.44 4.95
N SER A 11 15.82 -50.34 6.25
CA SER A 11 15.61 -49.06 6.92
C SER A 11 16.96 -48.37 7.11
N ASN A 12 17.29 -47.49 6.16
CA ASN A 12 18.41 -46.56 6.22
C ASN A 12 18.11 -45.50 7.29
N GLU A 13 18.75 -45.63 8.46
CA GLU A 13 18.80 -44.55 9.46
C GLU A 13 19.82 -43.50 8.99
N GLU A 14 19.39 -42.59 8.13
CA GLU A 14 20.11 -41.33 7.89
C GLU A 14 19.91 -40.41 9.09
N SER A 15 21.00 -40.24 9.84
CA SER A 15 21.14 -39.31 10.95
C SER A 15 21.15 -37.87 10.44
N GLU A 16 19.96 -37.34 10.17
CA GLU A 16 19.76 -35.94 9.85
C GLU A 16 19.91 -35.10 11.14
N THR A 17 21.09 -34.50 11.29
CA THR A 17 21.42 -33.56 12.36
C THR A 17 20.39 -32.42 12.42
N ARG A 18 19.44 -32.52 13.35
CA ARG A 18 18.47 -31.47 13.68
C ARG A 18 19.22 -30.23 14.17
N ARG A 19 19.42 -29.25 13.29
CA ARG A 19 19.83 -27.89 13.68
C ARG A 19 18.73 -27.28 14.57
N PRO A 20 19.01 -26.84 15.81
CA PRO A 20 17.99 -26.20 16.63
C PRO A 20 17.59 -24.85 16.03
N GLY A 21 16.38 -24.80 15.47
CA GLY A 21 15.81 -23.61 14.86
C GLY A 21 15.65 -22.47 15.87
N GLY A 22 16.30 -21.34 15.57
CA GLY A 22 15.80 -20.01 15.86
C GLY A 22 15.74 -19.58 17.32
N LEU A 23 16.76 -19.83 18.13
CA LEU A 23 16.89 -19.18 19.44
C LEU A 23 17.11 -17.66 19.30
N ASN A 24 16.67 -16.87 20.29
CA ASN A 24 16.96 -15.43 20.30
C ASN A 24 18.47 -15.18 20.28
N ARG A 25 18.93 -14.17 19.53
CA ARG A 25 20.36 -13.85 19.38
C ARG A 25 21.04 -13.31 20.66
N THR A 26 20.31 -13.15 21.77
CA THR A 26 20.81 -12.61 23.04
C THR A 26 20.17 -13.39 24.19
N CYS A 27 20.98 -13.82 25.17
CA CYS A 27 20.47 -14.49 26.38
C CYS A 27 19.77 -13.50 27.32
N GLU A 28 18.89 -14.02 28.19
CA GLU A 28 18.16 -13.20 29.17
C GLU A 28 19.07 -12.44 30.13
N GLY A 29 20.16 -13.05 30.59
CA GLY A 29 21.11 -12.41 31.51
C GLY A 29 21.78 -11.17 30.92
N CYS A 30 22.16 -11.22 29.63
CA CYS A 30 22.73 -10.05 28.95
C CYS A 30 21.65 -9.01 28.59
N ARG A 31 20.43 -9.47 28.26
CA ARG A 31 19.29 -8.60 27.94
C ARG A 31 18.86 -7.77 29.17
N GLN A 32 18.67 -8.41 30.32
CA GLN A 32 18.26 -7.74 31.56
C GLN A 32 19.28 -6.70 32.02
N ARG A 33 20.56 -6.97 31.77
CA ARG A 33 21.67 -6.07 32.13
C ARG A 33 22.03 -5.06 31.05
N LYS A 34 21.34 -5.09 29.89
CA LYS A 34 21.57 -4.23 28.72
C LYS A 34 23.03 -4.21 28.22
N ILE A 35 23.67 -5.38 28.17
CA ILE A 35 25.06 -5.53 27.71
C ILE A 35 25.15 -6.43 26.48
N LYS A 36 26.24 -6.29 25.71
CA LYS A 36 26.50 -7.09 24.51
C LYS A 36 26.65 -8.58 24.86
N CYS A 37 25.83 -9.42 24.23
CA CYS A 37 25.90 -10.87 24.33
C CYS A 37 26.81 -11.43 23.22
N VAL A 38 27.85 -12.18 23.59
CA VAL A 38 28.78 -12.81 22.63
C VAL A 38 28.76 -14.32 22.88
N VAL A 39 28.22 -15.08 21.92
CA VAL A 39 28.15 -16.54 21.98
C VAL A 39 29.49 -17.12 21.52
N SER A 40 30.18 -17.81 22.40
CA SER A 40 31.39 -18.57 22.07
C SER A 40 30.97 -20.00 21.74
N HIS A 41 31.00 -20.38 20.46
CA HIS A 41 30.83 -21.77 20.07
C HIS A 41 32.06 -22.57 20.53
N ARG A 42 31.89 -23.44 21.53
CA ARG A 42 32.86 -24.49 21.84
C ARG A 42 32.24 -25.83 21.42
N PRO A 43 32.90 -26.60 20.55
CA PRO A 43 32.32 -27.80 19.94
C PRO A 43 32.22 -29.00 20.89
N ASP A 44 32.66 -28.89 22.15
CA ASP A 44 32.91 -30.06 23.01
C ASP A 44 32.07 -30.11 24.29
N THR A 45 31.10 -29.21 24.44
CA THR A 45 30.14 -29.25 25.55
C THR A 45 28.81 -28.69 25.06
N ASP A 46 27.71 -29.44 25.23
CA ASP A 46 26.32 -29.03 24.92
C ASP A 46 25.83 -27.77 25.67
N ALA A 47 26.69 -27.11 26.43
CA ALA A 47 26.44 -25.88 27.14
C ALA A 47 26.66 -24.65 26.24
N HIS A 48 25.62 -24.24 25.50
CA HIS A 48 25.59 -22.95 24.79
C HIS A 48 25.52 -21.76 25.76
N LYS A 49 26.63 -21.42 26.42
CA LYS A 49 26.77 -20.21 27.26
C LYS A 49 27.49 -19.09 26.52
N CYS A 50 27.07 -17.85 26.74
CA CYS A 50 27.80 -16.69 26.23
C CYS A 50 29.07 -16.42 27.07
N ALA A 51 30.09 -15.82 26.45
CA ALA A 51 31.39 -15.55 27.09
C ALA A 51 31.27 -14.76 28.39
N ARG A 52 30.25 -13.89 28.48
CA ARG A 52 30.01 -13.04 29.65
C ARG A 52 29.35 -13.81 30.79
N CYS A 53 28.30 -14.58 30.51
CA CYS A 53 27.67 -15.41 31.53
C CYS A 53 28.63 -16.49 32.05
N SER A 54 29.52 -17.01 31.20
CA SER A 54 30.61 -17.89 31.62
C SER A 54 31.55 -17.22 32.62
N LYS A 55 32.03 -16.00 32.31
CA LYS A 55 32.97 -15.26 33.18
C LYS A 55 32.39 -14.90 34.56
N PHE A 56 31.12 -14.52 34.61
CA PHE A 56 30.47 -14.08 35.85
C PHE A 56 29.66 -15.18 36.55
N ARG A 57 29.76 -16.43 36.07
CA ARG A 57 28.96 -17.58 36.55
C ARG A 57 27.47 -17.26 36.68
N LEU A 58 26.95 -16.59 35.66
CA LEU A 58 25.54 -16.21 35.58
C LEU A 58 24.77 -17.28 34.81
N ASP A 59 23.47 -17.36 35.10
CA ASP A 59 22.57 -18.17 34.31
C ASP A 59 22.43 -17.58 32.89
N CYS A 60 22.43 -18.46 31.88
CA CYS A 60 22.54 -18.10 30.47
C CYS A 60 21.49 -18.82 29.64
N VAL A 61 20.24 -18.38 29.79
CA VAL A 61 19.09 -18.94 29.06
C VAL A 61 18.82 -18.15 27.78
N PHE A 62 18.67 -18.87 26.67
CA PHE A 62 18.19 -18.34 25.39
C PHE A 62 16.74 -18.79 25.20
N PRO A 63 15.74 -17.95 25.53
CA PRO A 63 14.35 -18.33 25.34
C PRO A 63 14.02 -18.41 23.84
N PRO A 64 13.10 -19.29 23.43
CA PRO A 64 12.59 -19.30 22.07
C PRO A 64 11.90 -17.96 21.75
N PRO A 65 11.88 -17.52 20.49
CA PRO A 65 11.19 -16.30 20.08
C PRO A 65 9.71 -16.41 20.41
N ALA A 66 9.18 -15.42 21.13
CA ALA A 66 7.74 -15.35 21.38
C ALA A 66 7.02 -15.12 20.05
N ILE A 67 6.36 -16.15 19.52
CA ILE A 67 5.51 -16.03 18.34
C ILE A 67 4.28 -15.21 18.75
N ARG A 68 4.24 -13.94 18.37
CA ARG A 68 3.02 -13.14 18.47
C ARG A 68 2.01 -13.71 17.48
N ARG A 69 1.02 -14.44 17.96
CA ARG A 69 -0.13 -14.87 17.15
C ARG A 69 -0.86 -13.61 16.66
N ARG A 70 -0.83 -13.39 15.35
CA ARG A 70 -1.56 -12.30 14.69
C ARG A 70 -3.05 -12.57 14.93
N ARG A 71 -3.75 -11.70 15.66
CA ARG A 71 -5.20 -11.80 15.84
C ARG A 71 -5.83 -11.75 14.45
N ASN A 72 -6.54 -12.80 14.06
CA ASN A 72 -7.15 -12.88 12.73
C ASN A 72 -8.27 -11.85 12.65
N LYS A 73 -8.11 -10.83 11.81
CA LYS A 73 -9.08 -9.73 11.60
C LYS A 73 -10.46 -10.26 11.15
N ASN A 74 -10.49 -11.46 10.59
CA ASN A 74 -11.70 -12.16 10.18
C ASN A 74 -12.60 -12.51 11.37
N ASP A 75 -12.04 -12.83 12.52
CA ASP A 75 -12.79 -13.24 13.72
C ASP A 75 -13.61 -12.08 14.30
N ALA A 76 -13.01 -10.88 14.29
CA ALA A 76 -13.70 -9.65 14.68
C ALA A 76 -14.82 -9.27 13.68
N ARG A 77 -14.62 -9.55 12.39
CA ARG A 77 -15.62 -9.30 11.35
C ARG A 77 -16.78 -10.28 11.42
N ILE A 78 -16.50 -11.56 11.65
CA ILE A 78 -17.52 -12.62 11.83
C ILE A 78 -18.42 -12.27 13.02
N LYS A 79 -17.83 -11.94 14.17
CA LYS A 79 -18.60 -11.57 15.37
C LYS A 79 -19.46 -10.31 15.18
N ALA A 80 -19.00 -9.36 14.38
CA ALA A 80 -19.78 -8.17 14.05
C ALA A 80 -20.94 -8.48 13.08
N LEU A 81 -20.75 -9.43 12.16
CA LEU A 81 -21.78 -9.89 11.24
C LEU A 81 -22.84 -10.73 11.95
N GLU A 82 -22.45 -11.62 12.85
CA GLU A 82 -23.36 -12.41 13.69
C GLU A 82 -24.28 -11.49 14.52
N ARG A 83 -23.74 -10.41 15.09
CA ARG A 83 -24.55 -9.42 15.82
C ARG A 83 -25.60 -8.75 14.92
N LYS A 84 -25.21 -8.35 13.70
CA LYS A 84 -26.14 -7.73 12.75
C LYS A 84 -27.22 -8.69 12.27
N LEU A 85 -26.90 -9.98 12.10
CA LEU A 85 -27.89 -10.99 11.76
C LEU A 85 -28.92 -11.15 12.85
N GLN A 86 -28.49 -11.13 14.12
CA GLN A 86 -29.38 -11.23 15.26
C GLN A 86 -30.31 -10.01 15.38
N GLU A 87 -29.77 -8.79 15.23
CA GLU A 87 -30.56 -7.55 15.21
C GLU A 87 -31.65 -7.54 14.12
N LEU A 88 -31.35 -8.05 12.93
CA LEU A 88 -32.32 -8.15 11.84
C LEU A 88 -33.39 -9.21 12.08
N GLN A 89 -33.03 -10.34 12.68
CA GLN A 89 -33.99 -11.40 13.03
C GLN A 89 -34.99 -10.91 14.09
N ASP A 90 -34.51 -10.16 15.08
CA ASP A 90 -35.36 -9.58 16.12
C ASP A 90 -36.33 -8.55 15.53
N ALA A 91 -35.86 -7.68 14.62
CA ALA A 91 -36.69 -6.68 13.94
C ALA A 91 -37.80 -7.29 13.05
N ILE A 92 -37.53 -8.43 12.42
CA ILE A 92 -38.52 -9.15 11.60
C ILE A 92 -39.55 -9.87 12.48
N SER A 93 -39.14 -10.36 13.66
CA SER A 93 -40.06 -11.03 14.58
C SER A 93 -41.05 -10.07 15.26
N GLU A 94 -40.75 -8.77 15.33
CA GLU A 94 -41.59 -7.76 15.98
C GLU A 94 -42.66 -7.14 15.06
N THR A 95 -42.72 -7.48 13.77
CA THR A 95 -43.75 -6.95 12.84
C THR A 95 -44.97 -7.89 12.74
N PRO A 96 -46.15 -7.54 13.31
CA PRO A 96 -47.36 -8.34 13.13
C PRO A 96 -47.94 -8.18 11.71
N PRO A 97 -48.64 -9.21 11.18
CA PRO A 97 -49.15 -9.18 9.81
C PRO A 97 -50.38 -8.27 9.73
N GLN A 98 -50.28 -7.14 9.02
CA GLN A 98 -51.45 -6.39 8.59
C GLN A 98 -51.77 -6.74 7.13
N LEU A 99 -52.96 -7.33 6.98
CA LEU A 99 -53.67 -7.56 5.72
C LEU A 99 -54.03 -6.21 5.10
N ASP A 100 -53.75 -6.00 3.81
CA ASP A 100 -54.78 -5.41 2.93
C ASP A 100 -54.59 -5.78 1.46
N LEU A 101 -55.74 -5.96 0.83
CA LEU A 101 -56.03 -6.55 -0.46
C LEU A 101 -56.23 -5.42 -1.49
N GLY A 102 -55.51 -5.45 -2.62
CA GLY A 102 -55.64 -4.41 -3.64
C GLY A 102 -55.21 -4.83 -5.03
N ASN A 103 -55.92 -5.82 -5.60
CA ASN A 103 -55.86 -6.19 -7.01
C ASN A 103 -56.44 -5.07 -7.90
N PHE A 104 -55.66 -4.54 -8.84
CA PHE A 104 -56.14 -4.07 -10.14
C PHE A 104 -55.06 -4.37 -11.20
N TYR A 105 -55.33 -5.37 -12.04
CA TYR A 105 -54.68 -5.56 -13.35
C TYR A 105 -55.75 -5.42 -14.43
N PRO A 106 -55.36 -5.01 -15.65
CA PRO A 106 -55.19 -6.05 -16.66
C PRO A 106 -53.82 -6.05 -17.36
N ASP A 107 -53.34 -7.28 -17.51
CA ASP A 107 -52.42 -7.90 -18.47
C ASP A 107 -52.70 -7.50 -19.97
N PRO A 108 -52.00 -7.99 -21.02
CA PRO A 108 -50.97 -9.06 -21.04
C PRO A 108 -49.77 -8.88 -22.00
N LEU A 109 -48.65 -9.58 -21.74
CA LEU A 109 -48.20 -10.75 -22.53
C LEU A 109 -46.73 -11.13 -22.21
N SER A 110 -46.62 -12.31 -21.58
CA SER A 110 -45.66 -13.39 -21.82
C SER A 110 -44.17 -13.10 -22.01
N SER A 111 -43.38 -13.52 -21.02
CA SER A 111 -42.23 -14.44 -21.25
C SER A 111 -41.86 -15.16 -19.95
N GLN A 112 -42.20 -16.44 -19.92
CA GLN A 112 -41.82 -17.46 -18.93
C GLN A 112 -40.27 -17.49 -18.75
N TYR A 113 -39.73 -17.47 -17.52
CA TYR A 113 -39.53 -18.61 -16.60
C TYR A 113 -38.88 -19.82 -17.31
N MET A 114 -37.80 -20.47 -16.89
CA MET A 114 -36.97 -20.51 -15.68
C MET A 114 -35.68 -21.27 -16.06
N ASN A 115 -34.53 -21.02 -15.44
CA ASN A 115 -34.05 -21.81 -14.29
C ASN A 115 -32.58 -21.51 -13.97
N ALA A 116 -32.32 -21.47 -12.67
CA ALA A 116 -31.02 -21.29 -12.06
C ALA A 116 -30.11 -22.51 -12.24
N SER A 117 -28.79 -22.29 -12.28
CA SER A 117 -27.86 -23.10 -11.49
C SER A 117 -26.52 -22.38 -11.32
N TRP A 118 -26.06 -22.36 -10.07
CA TRP A 118 -24.77 -21.82 -9.66
C TRP A 118 -23.67 -22.87 -9.81
N GLY A 119 -22.48 -22.46 -10.25
CA GLY A 119 -21.24 -23.23 -10.16
C GLY A 119 -20.02 -22.36 -10.50
N PRO A 120 -18.92 -22.43 -9.73
CA PRO A 120 -17.73 -21.60 -9.96
C PRO A 120 -16.71 -22.30 -10.88
N ASP A 121 -15.79 -21.48 -11.38
CA ASP A 121 -14.39 -21.79 -11.73
C ASP A 121 -13.98 -21.69 -13.23
N SER A 122 -12.97 -20.83 -13.42
CA SER A 122 -11.83 -20.89 -14.35
C SER A 122 -11.95 -20.97 -15.89
N GLN A 123 -11.05 -20.16 -16.50
CA GLN A 123 -10.41 -20.25 -17.83
C GLN A 123 -10.97 -19.40 -19.01
N GLN A 124 -10.22 -18.34 -19.34
CA GLN A 124 -9.59 -18.03 -20.65
C GLN A 124 -10.14 -18.81 -21.88
N GLN A 125 -10.38 -18.28 -23.09
CA GLN A 125 -9.86 -17.16 -23.88
C GLN A 125 -10.74 -17.01 -25.18
N PRO A 126 -10.43 -16.17 -26.19
CA PRO A 126 -11.41 -15.45 -27.00
C PRO A 126 -11.79 -16.16 -28.31
N THR A 127 -12.98 -15.86 -28.85
CA THR A 127 -13.24 -15.98 -30.29
C THR A 127 -14.00 -14.76 -30.81
N SER A 128 -13.50 -14.27 -31.93
CA SER A 128 -13.94 -13.12 -32.73
C SER A 128 -15.30 -13.32 -33.36
N LEU A 129 -16.00 -12.19 -33.59
CA LEU A 129 -16.91 -11.81 -34.69
C LEU A 129 -17.79 -10.69 -34.09
N GLY A 130 -17.47 -9.42 -34.28
CA GLY A 130 -17.69 -8.72 -35.55
C GLY A 130 -19.10 -8.14 -35.52
N ASP A 131 -19.29 -6.92 -35.00
CA ASP A 131 -20.32 -6.00 -35.47
C ASP A 131 -20.22 -4.59 -34.84
N SER A 132 -20.07 -3.61 -35.73
CA SER A 132 -20.69 -2.28 -35.71
C SER A 132 -20.53 -1.38 -34.46
N LEU A 133 -19.53 -0.48 -34.50
CA LEU A 133 -19.50 0.73 -33.67
C LEU A 133 -20.72 1.62 -33.97
N PRO A 134 -21.48 2.09 -32.98
CA PRO A 134 -22.07 3.40 -33.06
C PRO A 134 -20.97 4.43 -32.78
N SER A 135 -20.87 5.42 -33.67
CA SER A 135 -19.99 6.58 -33.53
C SER A 135 -20.37 7.36 -32.26
N MET A 136 -19.74 7.04 -31.13
CA MET A 136 -19.84 7.84 -29.93
C MET A 136 -18.86 9.00 -30.10
N THR A 137 -19.40 10.15 -30.48
CA THR A 137 -18.78 11.44 -30.30
C THR A 137 -18.18 11.48 -28.89
N LEU A 138 -16.85 11.47 -28.81
CA LEU A 138 -16.11 11.78 -27.60
C LEU A 138 -16.45 13.21 -27.21
N MET A 139 -17.57 13.40 -26.52
CA MET A 139 -17.72 14.57 -25.68
C MET A 139 -16.67 14.40 -24.60
N SER A 140 -15.55 15.10 -24.80
CA SER A 140 -14.56 15.37 -23.79
C SER A 140 -15.25 16.12 -22.65
N THR A 141 -15.97 15.40 -21.80
CA THR A 141 -16.27 15.83 -20.44
C THR A 141 -14.96 15.72 -19.68
N GLY A 142 -14.07 16.68 -19.98
CA GLY A 142 -12.79 16.82 -19.33
C GLY A 142 -13.05 17.01 -17.85
N TYR A 143 -12.92 15.94 -17.08
CA TYR A 143 -12.60 16.09 -15.67
C TYR A 143 -11.20 16.71 -15.65
N PRO A 144 -11.02 17.97 -15.23
CA PRO A 144 -9.70 18.64 -15.18
C PRO A 144 -8.71 17.91 -14.26
N PHE A 145 -9.19 16.90 -13.54
CA PHE A 145 -8.38 16.01 -12.74
C PHE A 145 -7.55 14.99 -13.57
N LEU A 146 -8.01 14.63 -14.77
CA LEU A 146 -7.43 13.51 -15.52
C LEU A 146 -6.38 13.91 -16.56
N THR A 147 -6.09 15.20 -16.76
CA THR A 147 -5.03 15.61 -17.69
C THR A 147 -3.66 15.61 -16.98
N SER A 148 -2.61 15.23 -17.70
CA SER A 148 -1.21 15.40 -17.26
C SER A 148 -0.79 16.89 -17.22
N GLU A 149 -1.70 17.77 -17.64
CA GLU A 149 -1.49 19.20 -17.68
C GLU A 149 -1.19 19.78 -16.31
N ASP A 150 -0.50 20.90 -16.34
CA ASP A 150 -0.11 21.66 -15.18
C ASP A 150 -1.33 22.09 -14.36
N PRO A 151 -1.31 22.02 -13.02
CA PRO A 151 -2.39 22.54 -12.18
C PRO A 151 -2.75 24.00 -12.45
N VAL A 152 -1.82 24.83 -12.93
CA VAL A 152 -2.10 26.22 -13.33
C VAL A 152 -2.77 26.28 -14.70
N SER A 153 -2.30 25.50 -15.69
CA SER A 153 -2.91 25.47 -17.03
C SER A 153 -4.30 24.85 -17.05
N SER A 154 -4.52 23.83 -16.21
CA SER A 154 -5.81 23.15 -16.07
C SER A 154 -6.84 23.97 -15.26
N GLY A 155 -6.44 25.15 -14.76
CA GLY A 155 -7.30 26.01 -13.95
C GLY A 155 -7.56 25.49 -12.53
N LEU A 156 -6.83 24.46 -12.08
CA LEU A 156 -6.90 23.97 -10.70
C LEU A 156 -6.41 25.03 -9.69
N VAL A 157 -5.46 25.87 -10.11
CA VAL A 157 -4.81 26.90 -9.28
C VAL A 157 -4.71 28.19 -10.10
N SER A 158 -5.18 29.31 -9.54
CA SER A 158 -4.99 30.62 -10.17
C SER A 158 -3.53 31.05 -10.12
N PHE A 159 -3.11 31.96 -11.00
CA PHE A 159 -1.73 32.45 -11.05
C PHE A 159 -1.27 33.07 -9.73
N GLU A 160 -2.12 33.89 -9.11
CA GLU A 160 -1.84 34.52 -7.81
C GLU A 160 -1.70 33.47 -6.70
N PHE A 161 -2.60 32.48 -6.69
CA PHE A 161 -2.54 31.43 -5.68
C PHE A 161 -1.31 30.53 -5.86
N ALA A 162 -0.90 30.25 -7.10
CA ALA A 162 0.33 29.52 -7.39
C ALA A 162 1.57 30.26 -6.86
N GLN A 163 1.62 31.58 -7.04
CA GLN A 163 2.69 32.42 -6.52
C GLN A 163 2.75 32.37 -4.99
N GLU A 164 1.62 32.54 -4.32
CA GLU A 164 1.53 32.50 -2.87
C GLU A 164 1.90 31.14 -2.29
N LEU A 165 1.53 30.05 -2.95
CA LEU A 165 1.86 28.69 -2.54
C LEU A 165 3.35 28.41 -2.73
N PHE A 166 3.93 28.84 -3.84
CA PHE A 166 5.35 28.66 -4.10
C PHE A 166 6.22 29.47 -3.15
N SER A 167 5.83 30.72 -2.83
CA SER A 167 6.55 31.53 -1.84
C SER A 167 6.48 30.88 -0.46
N ALA A 168 5.30 30.40 -0.03
CA ALA A 168 5.13 29.68 1.22
C ALA A 168 5.98 28.40 1.28
N PHE A 169 6.11 27.66 0.17
CA PHE A 169 7.01 26.52 0.12
C PHE A 169 8.48 26.93 0.38
N CYS A 170 8.93 28.02 -0.25
CA CYS A 170 10.32 28.48 -0.14
C CYS A 170 10.65 29.05 1.26
N GLU A 171 9.70 29.75 1.88
CA GLU A 171 9.88 30.43 3.15
C GLU A 171 9.63 29.52 4.35
N ASP A 172 8.57 28.70 4.31
CA ASP A 172 8.11 27.94 5.46
C ASP A 172 8.56 26.48 5.43
N MET A 173 8.53 25.83 4.26
CA MET A 173 8.71 24.37 4.16
C MET A 173 10.15 23.96 3.85
N ALA A 174 10.74 24.56 2.81
CA ALA A 174 12.09 24.23 2.35
C ALA A 174 13.18 24.40 3.42
N PRO A 175 13.14 25.43 4.29
CA PRO A 175 14.15 25.58 5.36
C PRO A 175 14.06 24.52 6.45
N ILE A 176 12.86 23.97 6.71
CA ILE A 176 12.64 22.95 7.75
C ILE A 176 13.27 21.62 7.32
N TYR A 177 13.17 21.27 6.04
CA TYR A 177 13.70 20.02 5.51
C TYR A 177 14.31 20.25 4.11
N PRO A 178 15.61 20.63 4.03
CA PRO A 178 16.24 21.12 2.80
C PRO A 178 16.61 19.97 1.84
N LEU A 179 15.61 19.21 1.39
CA LEU A 179 15.75 18.20 0.34
C LEU A 179 16.09 18.81 -1.02
N VAL A 180 15.70 20.07 -1.21
CA VAL A 180 15.79 20.77 -2.48
C VAL A 180 16.38 22.14 -2.24
N LEU A 181 17.53 22.40 -2.86
CA LEU A 181 18.14 23.71 -2.86
C LEU A 181 17.56 24.51 -4.03
N LEU A 182 16.60 25.38 -3.70
CA LEU A 182 16.06 26.35 -4.64
C LEU A 182 16.91 27.63 -4.62
N PRO A 183 17.36 28.15 -5.77
CA PRO A 183 18.01 29.45 -5.82
C PRO A 183 17.09 30.57 -5.33
N ALA A 184 17.61 31.49 -4.52
CA ALA A 184 16.79 32.55 -3.91
C ALA A 184 16.10 33.51 -4.89
N HIS A 185 16.57 33.57 -6.15
CA HIS A 185 16.01 34.43 -7.20
C HIS A 185 14.97 33.71 -8.08
N TRP A 186 14.61 32.45 -7.76
CA TRP A 186 13.62 31.72 -8.55
C TRP A 186 12.22 32.24 -8.29
N THR A 187 11.55 32.64 -9.36
CA THR A 187 10.11 32.88 -9.37
C THR A 187 9.37 31.56 -9.57
N TRP A 188 8.07 31.55 -9.23
CA TRP A 188 7.22 30.39 -9.45
C TRP A 188 7.11 30.02 -10.94
N GLN A 189 7.17 30.99 -11.87
CA GLN A 189 7.22 30.72 -13.32
C GLN A 189 8.52 30.01 -13.72
N ASN A 190 9.66 30.49 -13.21
CA ASN A 190 10.95 29.86 -13.53
C ASN A 190 11.00 28.42 -13.01
N ALA A 191 10.48 28.18 -11.80
CA ALA A 191 10.40 26.83 -11.24
C ALA A 191 9.48 25.92 -12.08
N ARG A 192 8.33 26.46 -12.53
CA ARG A 192 7.38 25.77 -13.41
C ARG A 192 8.02 25.32 -14.73
N ASP A 193 8.80 26.19 -15.36
CA ASP A 193 9.40 25.90 -16.68
C ASP A 193 10.66 25.02 -16.58
N THR A 194 11.47 25.22 -15.54
CA THR A 194 12.75 24.49 -15.39
C THR A 194 12.61 23.16 -14.67
N LYS A 195 11.69 23.07 -13.71
CA LYS A 195 11.50 21.92 -12.81
C LYS A 195 10.00 21.66 -12.58
N PRO A 196 9.26 21.24 -13.61
CA PRO A 196 7.82 21.08 -13.55
C PRO A 196 7.36 20.04 -12.52
N ALA A 197 8.11 18.96 -12.30
CA ALA A 197 7.75 17.95 -11.31
C ALA A 197 7.84 18.52 -9.88
N LEU A 198 8.96 19.19 -9.58
CA LEU A 198 9.20 19.83 -8.30
C LEU A 198 8.19 20.96 -8.04
N PHE A 199 7.88 21.77 -9.05
CA PHE A 199 6.88 22.82 -8.94
C PHE A 199 5.52 22.27 -8.49
N ARG A 200 5.03 21.19 -9.12
CA ARG A 200 3.78 20.52 -8.72
C ARG A 200 3.85 19.99 -7.29
N ALA A 201 4.97 19.37 -6.91
CA ALA A 201 5.17 18.88 -5.55
C ALA A 201 5.15 20.02 -4.54
N ALA A 202 5.83 21.14 -4.81
CA ALA A 202 5.85 22.33 -3.97
C ALA A 202 4.45 22.90 -3.73
N LEU A 203 3.65 23.07 -4.80
CA LEU A 203 2.26 23.54 -4.68
C LEU A 203 1.40 22.58 -3.84
N SER A 204 1.57 21.27 -4.02
CA SER A 204 0.81 20.26 -3.28
C SER A 204 1.08 20.29 -1.78
N VAL A 205 2.33 20.54 -1.39
CA VAL A 205 2.75 20.59 0.01
C VAL A 205 2.36 21.92 0.63
N ALA A 206 2.66 23.04 -0.02
CA ALA A 206 2.32 24.36 0.53
C ALA A 206 0.81 24.58 0.70
N SER A 207 -0.01 23.93 -0.12
CA SER A 207 -1.47 24.03 -0.04
C SER A 207 -2.04 23.33 1.20
N SER A 208 -1.32 22.44 1.88
CA SER A 208 -1.82 21.75 3.08
C SER A 208 -2.18 22.71 4.20
N ASN A 209 -1.45 23.82 4.33
CA ASN A 209 -1.67 24.82 5.36
C ASN A 209 -2.85 25.76 5.05
N ARG A 210 -3.23 25.89 3.78
CA ARG A 210 -4.27 26.82 3.33
C ARG A 210 -5.60 26.12 3.06
N ASN A 211 -5.57 25.05 2.27
CA ASN A 211 -6.77 24.33 1.86
C ASN A 211 -6.49 22.82 1.70
N PRO A 212 -6.94 21.99 2.67
CA PRO A 212 -6.72 20.54 2.65
C PRO A 212 -7.30 19.83 1.42
N GLU A 213 -8.44 20.26 0.90
CA GLU A 213 -9.06 19.64 -0.28
C GLU A 213 -8.27 19.95 -1.55
N CYS A 214 -7.81 21.20 -1.70
CA CYS A 214 -6.90 21.59 -2.77
C CYS A 214 -5.58 20.80 -2.69
N SER A 215 -5.03 20.60 -1.49
CA SER A 215 -3.81 19.81 -1.28
C SER A 215 -3.96 18.37 -1.74
N LYS A 216 -5.08 17.69 -1.44
CA LYS A 216 -5.35 16.33 -1.96
C LYS A 216 -5.38 16.30 -3.49
N MET A 217 -6.05 17.29 -4.10
CA MET A 217 -6.14 17.38 -5.56
C MET A 217 -4.78 17.61 -6.21
N LEU A 218 -4.00 18.55 -5.68
CA LEU A 218 -2.67 18.89 -6.17
C LEU A 218 -1.67 17.75 -5.94
N PHE A 219 -1.74 17.08 -4.80
CA PHE A 219 -0.91 15.93 -4.50
C PHE A 219 -1.17 14.80 -5.51
N ARG A 220 -2.45 14.51 -5.80
CA ARG A 220 -2.81 13.48 -6.77
C ARG A 220 -2.43 13.88 -8.21
N ASN A 221 -2.49 15.17 -8.56
CA ASN A 221 -1.97 15.66 -9.83
C ASN A 221 -0.43 15.52 -9.93
N ALA A 222 0.31 15.93 -8.90
CA ALA A 222 1.76 15.81 -8.84
C ALA A 222 2.22 14.35 -8.90
N ALA A 223 1.60 13.47 -8.11
CA ALA A 223 1.89 12.04 -8.10
C ALA A 223 1.60 11.39 -9.46
N LYS A 224 0.51 11.79 -10.12
CA LYS A 224 0.17 11.30 -11.45
C LYS A 224 1.22 11.72 -12.48
N TYR A 225 1.58 13.01 -12.52
CA TYR A 225 2.60 13.51 -13.44
C TYR A 225 3.93 12.78 -13.26
N VAL A 226 4.41 12.66 -12.02
CA VAL A 226 5.65 11.93 -11.72
C VAL A 226 5.57 10.46 -12.13
N ALA A 227 4.45 9.79 -11.86
CA ALA A 227 4.27 8.39 -12.24
C ALA A 227 4.26 8.19 -13.76
N GLU A 228 3.61 9.09 -14.52
CA GLU A 228 3.61 9.05 -15.98
C GLU A 228 5.03 9.28 -16.54
N GLU A 229 5.72 10.30 -16.07
CA GLU A 229 7.11 10.59 -16.49
C GLU A 229 8.05 9.42 -16.24
N VAL A 230 7.95 8.79 -15.07
CA VAL A 230 8.85 7.69 -14.68
C VAL A 230 8.46 6.37 -15.33
N ALA A 231 7.18 6.01 -15.31
CA ALA A 231 6.74 4.66 -15.69
C ALA A 231 6.36 4.54 -17.17
N ILE A 232 5.86 5.63 -17.78
CA ILE A 232 5.41 5.62 -19.19
C ILE A 232 6.51 6.17 -20.08
N HIS A 233 7.00 7.37 -19.78
CA HIS A 233 8.05 8.00 -20.59
C HIS A 233 9.45 7.44 -20.28
N GLY A 234 9.65 6.87 -19.09
CA GLY A 234 10.96 6.36 -18.68
C GLY A 234 11.97 7.46 -18.37
N ASN A 235 11.50 8.69 -18.13
CA ASN A 235 12.35 9.85 -17.85
C ASN A 235 12.99 9.71 -16.47
N LYS A 236 14.29 10.02 -16.42
CA LYS A 236 15.08 10.01 -15.18
C LYS A 236 15.80 11.34 -15.06
N SER A 237 15.34 12.17 -14.14
CA SER A 237 15.87 13.52 -13.95
C SER A 237 15.97 13.86 -12.47
N LEU A 238 16.87 14.80 -12.15
CA LEU A 238 16.97 15.34 -10.79
C LEU A 238 15.66 16.00 -10.35
N ASP A 239 14.91 16.60 -11.28
CA ASP A 239 13.59 17.18 -11.00
C ASP A 239 12.61 16.14 -10.46
N LEU A 240 12.49 14.99 -11.12
CA LEU A 240 11.63 13.89 -10.68
C LEU A 240 12.04 13.34 -9.32
N ILE A 241 13.35 13.19 -9.06
CA ILE A 241 13.86 12.76 -7.75
C ILE A 241 13.48 13.76 -6.67
N GLN A 242 13.72 15.05 -6.91
CA GLN A 242 13.42 16.11 -5.95
C GLN A 242 11.92 16.17 -5.65
N ALA A 243 11.08 16.06 -6.69
CA ALA A 243 9.62 15.98 -6.53
C ALA A 243 9.19 14.78 -5.68
N LEU A 244 9.73 13.58 -5.96
CA LEU A 244 9.43 12.37 -5.19
C LEU A 244 9.83 12.49 -3.72
N LEU A 245 10.99 13.07 -3.45
CA LEU A 245 11.44 13.29 -2.07
C LEU A 245 10.54 14.27 -1.33
N VAL A 246 10.10 15.36 -1.98
CA VAL A 246 9.15 16.32 -1.40
C VAL A 246 7.80 15.65 -1.12
N LEU A 247 7.26 14.88 -2.07
CA LEU A 247 6.00 14.14 -1.90
C LEU A 247 6.09 13.06 -0.81
N ALA A 248 7.27 12.45 -0.61
CA ALA A 248 7.50 11.48 0.45
C ALA A 248 7.61 12.13 1.83
N ALA A 249 8.30 13.27 1.93
CA ALA A 249 8.56 13.97 3.19
C ALA A 249 7.29 14.64 3.76
N TRP A 250 6.49 15.27 2.90
CA TRP A 250 5.21 15.89 3.26
C TRP A 250 4.04 15.12 2.65
N TYR A 251 4.03 13.82 2.88
CA TYR A 251 2.99 12.94 2.36
C TYR A 251 1.61 13.32 2.91
N CYS A 252 0.66 13.59 2.02
CA CYS A 252 -0.75 13.77 2.39
C CYS A 252 -1.41 12.39 2.59
N PRO A 253 -1.89 12.05 3.81
CA PRO A 253 -2.53 10.76 4.05
C PRO A 253 -3.83 10.66 3.27
N MET A 254 -3.83 9.85 2.21
CA MET A 254 -5.06 9.39 1.56
C MET A 254 -5.86 8.57 2.58
N ASP A 255 -7.20 8.62 2.53
CA ASP A 255 -8.15 8.08 3.55
C ASP A 255 -7.95 6.59 3.94
N ASN A 256 -7.09 5.86 3.22
CA ASN A 256 -6.78 4.46 3.43
C ASN A 256 -5.34 4.26 3.95
N PHE A 257 -5.16 4.20 5.28
CA PHE A 257 -3.88 3.84 5.92
C PHE A 257 -3.19 2.58 5.35
N PRO A 258 -3.89 1.48 4.98
CA PRO A 258 -3.23 0.31 4.40
C PRO A 258 -2.58 0.56 3.03
N LYS A 259 -2.90 1.67 2.36
CA LYS A 259 -2.42 2.05 1.03
C LYS A 259 -1.46 3.25 1.10
N LEU A 260 -0.76 3.43 2.21
CA LEU A 260 0.27 4.47 2.37
C LEU A 260 1.41 4.28 1.35
N MET A 261 1.66 5.29 0.52
CA MET A 261 2.62 5.21 -0.59
C MET A 261 3.93 5.97 -0.32
N PHE A 262 4.11 6.63 0.84
CA PHE A 262 5.28 7.47 1.11
C PHE A 262 6.62 6.72 0.94
N SER A 263 6.69 5.47 1.40
CA SER A 263 7.88 4.62 1.25
C SER A 263 8.13 4.24 -0.21
N GLN A 264 7.09 4.16 -1.03
CA GLN A 264 7.21 3.86 -2.46
C GLN A 264 7.80 5.07 -3.21
N TYR A 265 7.38 6.29 -2.88
CA TYR A 265 8.00 7.49 -3.43
C TYR A 265 9.50 7.59 -3.09
N ALA A 266 9.86 7.31 -1.83
CA ALA A 266 11.26 7.29 -1.42
C ALA A 266 12.08 6.21 -2.15
N ASN A 267 11.53 5.00 -2.32
CA ASN A 267 12.19 3.91 -3.04
C ASN A 267 12.35 4.22 -4.54
N MET A 268 11.33 4.83 -5.17
CA MET A 268 11.43 5.27 -6.56
C MET A 268 12.51 6.35 -6.71
N ALA A 269 12.56 7.34 -5.81
CA ALA A 269 13.61 8.36 -5.81
C ALA A 269 15.01 7.75 -5.69
N ALA A 270 15.19 6.79 -4.78
CA ALA A 270 16.46 6.08 -4.62
C ALA A 270 16.85 5.28 -5.87
N THR A 271 15.89 4.62 -6.51
CA THR A 271 16.13 3.86 -7.76
C THR A 271 16.54 4.80 -8.89
N LEU A 272 15.81 5.89 -9.10
CA LEU A 272 16.15 6.90 -10.11
C LEU A 272 17.51 7.54 -9.85
N ALA A 273 17.86 7.79 -8.59
CA ALA A 273 19.17 8.36 -8.23
C ALA A 273 20.33 7.42 -8.56
N LEU A 274 20.15 6.11 -8.40
CA LEU A 274 21.17 5.11 -8.77
C LEU A 274 21.38 5.01 -10.29
N ASP A 275 20.31 5.25 -11.05
CA ASP A 275 20.33 5.21 -12.50
C ASP A 275 20.93 6.47 -13.15
N LEU A 276 20.98 7.58 -12.42
CA LEU A 276 21.46 8.90 -12.87
C LEU A 276 23.00 9.06 -12.85
N LYS A 277 23.73 7.96 -13.06
CA LYS A 277 25.20 7.93 -13.09
C LYS A 277 25.80 8.53 -14.35
#